data_AF-A0A8S1SYC6-F1
#
_entry.id   AF-A0A8S1SYC6-F1
#
_cell.length_a   1.000
_cell.length_b   1.000
_cell.length_c   1.000
_cell.angle_alpha   90.00
_cell.angle_beta   90.00
_cell.angle_gamma   90.00
#
_symmetry.space_group_name_H-M   'P 1'
#
loop_
_entity.id
_entity.type
_entity.pdbx_description
1 polymer ?
#
loop_
_entity_poly.entity_id
_entity_poly.type
_entity_poly.pdbx_seq_one_letter_code
_entity_poly.pdbx_strand_id
1 'polypeptide(L)'
;MEIKYNRSLSGVTENQLQQPLRRVTKTFNENRDPVRKNLTMLYNEDTQQINKSLPYNNNNDLNRKILNQERVKRSLNQEVLEDKENMPQLKEITFINHSLPQEFLTISIKHKFDHTISENNNLQKLYTDEIFFYLKEQERKSTPLEWLKYHFIPSNLRAKMIDWMIEVLCSYKCSDQTFFVAVRTLDFYFSKSQKQLEISDLHLCGVTSIFIAAKYEEINPLKLSVVHEKIAHKKLSTDQIKKKESDILQTIGFDLVGGTLYDMYNLILMNCFIEKKLQEKTYKYLKKLCLYLSKMILHDYEICGKTNYTLLAAALIFVAFKIVEQLDSSFDADNQIKDIAFVIQVDHDQLIDIAAKVLNLAKHFEKHFPNLENLKKFNGFQLEDDEK
;
A
#
# COMPACT_ATOMS: atom_id res chain seq x y z
N MET A 1 15.16 30.20 0.66
CA MET A 1 16.49 30.66 0.20
C MET A 1 16.57 30.31 -1.29
N GLU A 2 16.64 31.29 -2.18
CA GLU A 2 16.68 31.07 -3.64
C GLU A 2 17.94 30.32 -4.06
N ILE A 3 17.75 29.19 -4.74
CA ILE A 3 18.82 28.33 -5.25
C ILE A 3 19.22 28.84 -6.64
N LYS A 4 20.47 29.30 -6.77
CA LYS A 4 21.09 29.63 -8.07
C LYS A 4 21.44 28.34 -8.81
N TYR A 5 20.85 28.16 -9.98
CA TYR A 5 21.19 27.11 -10.94
C TYR A 5 22.49 27.44 -11.69
N ASN A 6 23.46 26.53 -11.65
CA ASN A 6 24.54 26.50 -12.64
C ASN A 6 24.13 25.60 -13.82
N ARG A 7 24.14 26.19 -15.01
CA ARG A 7 23.76 25.61 -16.30
C ARG A 7 24.79 24.60 -16.80
N SER A 8 24.31 23.48 -17.35
CA SER A 8 24.74 23.04 -18.68
C SER A 8 23.56 22.37 -19.39
N LEU A 9 23.47 22.63 -20.71
CA LEU A 9 22.44 22.23 -21.68
C LEU A 9 21.30 23.24 -21.89
N SER A 10 21.01 23.41 -23.17
CA SER A 10 20.65 24.64 -23.85
C SER A 10 19.16 24.76 -24.21
N GLY A 11 18.62 25.96 -24.02
CA GLY A 11 17.80 26.66 -25.01
C GLY A 11 16.33 26.28 -25.17
N VAL A 12 15.43 26.90 -24.37
CA VAL A 12 14.10 27.38 -24.82
C VAL A 12 13.74 28.63 -24.00
N THR A 13 13.16 29.63 -24.67
CA THR A 13 12.88 31.00 -24.24
C THR A 13 11.88 31.14 -23.08
N GLU A 14 12.21 32.05 -22.16
CA GLU A 14 11.35 32.60 -21.10
C GLU A 14 10.16 33.36 -21.70
N ASN A 15 8.93 33.03 -21.27
CA ASN A 15 7.89 34.00 -20.98
C ASN A 15 6.73 33.34 -20.23
N GLN A 16 6.19 34.09 -19.25
CA GLN A 16 5.04 33.77 -18.39
C GLN A 16 5.34 33.13 -17.02
N LEU A 17 6.23 33.77 -16.27
CA LEU A 17 6.06 33.90 -14.82
C LEU A 17 5.31 35.21 -14.55
N GLN A 18 4.09 35.11 -14.03
CA GLN A 18 3.47 35.99 -13.02
C GLN A 18 1.95 35.80 -13.04
N GLN A 19 1.37 35.21 -11.98
CA GLN A 19 0.25 35.83 -11.26
C GLN A 19 -0.01 35.15 -9.90
N PRO A 20 -0.53 35.89 -8.90
CA PRO A 20 -0.33 35.64 -7.47
C PRO A 20 -1.41 34.75 -6.82
N LEU A 21 -0.97 34.07 -5.76
CA LEU A 21 -1.79 33.34 -4.76
C LEU A 21 -2.95 34.21 -4.25
N ARG A 22 -4.19 33.85 -4.60
CA ARG A 22 -5.39 34.36 -3.91
C ARG A 22 -5.83 33.39 -2.82
N ARG A 23 -5.95 33.94 -1.61
CA ARG A 23 -6.71 33.39 -0.48
C ARG A 23 -8.12 33.00 -0.91
N VAL A 24 -8.59 31.81 -0.48
CA VAL A 24 -10.02 31.56 -0.25
C VAL A 24 -10.18 30.94 1.14
N THR A 25 -10.70 31.75 2.05
CA THR A 25 -11.27 31.31 3.33
C THR A 25 -12.70 30.81 3.14
N LYS A 26 -13.01 29.71 3.85
CA LYS A 26 -14.35 29.23 4.25
C LYS A 26 -15.33 28.75 3.17
N THR A 27 -15.51 27.42 3.14
CA THR A 27 -16.81 26.77 3.44
C THR A 27 -16.56 25.43 4.15
N PHE A 28 -16.49 25.49 5.48
CA PHE A 28 -16.70 24.35 6.37
C PHE A 28 -18.17 23.89 6.16
N ASN A 29 -18.42 22.78 5.46
CA ASN A 29 -19.58 21.86 5.67
C ASN A 29 -19.84 20.80 4.56
N GLU A 30 -18.83 20.34 3.80
CA GLU A 30 -19.03 19.21 2.85
C GLU A 30 -18.17 17.95 3.11
N ASN A 31 -17.42 17.91 4.23
CA ASN A 31 -16.60 16.75 4.59
C ASN A 31 -17.34 15.79 5.52
N ARG A 32 -18.20 14.90 4.98
CA ARG A 32 -18.72 13.79 5.80
C ARG A 32 -18.44 12.38 5.31
N ASP A 33 -17.96 12.14 4.08
CA ASP A 33 -17.45 10.81 3.70
C ASP A 33 -16.63 10.81 2.38
N PRO A 34 -15.30 10.93 2.40
CA PRO A 34 -14.48 10.93 1.18
C PRO A 34 -14.42 9.55 0.48
N VAL A 35 -14.48 8.45 1.23
CA VAL A 35 -14.47 7.07 0.73
C VAL A 35 -15.62 6.86 -0.26
N ARG A 36 -16.79 7.41 0.08
CA ARG A 36 -18.01 7.31 -0.71
C ARG A 36 -17.95 8.00 -2.07
N LYS A 37 -17.17 9.08 -2.21
CA LYS A 37 -17.02 9.82 -3.49
C LYS A 37 -16.20 9.01 -4.50
N ASN A 38 -15.10 8.41 -4.03
CA ASN A 38 -14.19 7.63 -4.87
C ASN A 38 -14.79 6.29 -5.32
N LEU A 39 -15.51 5.57 -4.44
CA LEU A 39 -16.27 4.39 -4.87
C LEU A 39 -17.32 4.78 -5.91
N THR A 40 -18.07 5.87 -5.73
CA THR A 40 -19.07 6.31 -6.72
C THR A 40 -18.42 6.57 -8.08
N MET A 41 -17.19 7.07 -8.16
CA MET A 41 -16.46 7.20 -9.43
C MET A 41 -16.05 5.86 -10.02
N LEU A 42 -15.48 4.94 -9.22
CA LEU A 42 -15.12 3.59 -9.67
C LEU A 42 -16.32 2.87 -10.32
N TYR A 43 -17.47 2.86 -9.61
CA TYR A 43 -18.71 2.23 -10.08
C TYR A 43 -19.39 2.96 -11.25
N ASN A 44 -19.31 4.29 -11.33
CA ASN A 44 -19.94 5.05 -12.41
C ASN A 44 -19.17 4.88 -13.72
N GLU A 45 -17.84 4.81 -13.67
CA GLU A 45 -17.00 4.53 -14.86
C GLU A 45 -17.12 3.08 -15.31
N ASP A 46 -17.22 2.11 -14.38
CA ASP A 46 -17.56 0.71 -14.69
C ASP A 46 -18.87 0.65 -15.48
N THR A 47 -19.90 1.36 -15.01
CA THR A 47 -21.21 1.39 -15.66
C THR A 47 -21.15 2.08 -17.03
N GLN A 48 -20.32 3.11 -17.22
CA GLN A 48 -20.16 3.79 -18.50
C GLN A 48 -19.36 2.98 -19.53
N GLN A 49 -18.36 2.19 -19.11
CA GLN A 49 -17.61 1.30 -19.99
C GLN A 49 -18.43 0.05 -20.36
N ILE A 50 -19.21 -0.50 -19.41
CA ILE A 50 -20.17 -1.60 -19.65
C ILE A 50 -21.32 -1.14 -20.56
N ASN A 51 -21.80 0.10 -20.42
CA ASN A 51 -22.86 0.64 -21.30
C ASN A 51 -22.37 0.93 -22.73
N LYS A 52 -21.06 1.10 -22.96
CA LYS A 52 -20.49 1.24 -24.31
C LYS A 52 -20.40 -0.11 -25.05
N SER A 53 -20.52 -1.23 -24.35
CA SER A 53 -20.42 -2.59 -24.91
C SER A 53 -21.76 -3.32 -25.08
N LEU A 54 -22.90 -2.68 -24.78
CA LEU A 54 -24.24 -3.29 -24.89
C LEU A 54 -25.17 -2.51 -25.84
N PRO A 55 -25.92 -3.16 -26.76
CA PRO A 55 -26.87 -2.48 -27.61
C PRO A 55 -28.10 -2.02 -26.81
N TYR A 56 -28.47 -0.75 -27.01
CA TYR A 56 -29.62 -0.08 -26.42
C TYR A 56 -30.94 -0.84 -26.63
N ASN A 57 -31.70 -1.11 -25.56
CA ASN A 57 -33.16 -1.03 -25.64
C ASN A 57 -33.89 -0.89 -24.28
N ASN A 58 -34.95 -0.06 -24.32
CA ASN A 58 -36.05 0.16 -23.37
C ASN A 58 -35.92 1.23 -22.25
N ASN A 59 -36.57 2.37 -22.52
CA ASN A 59 -36.70 3.57 -21.67
C ASN A 59 -37.46 3.38 -20.34
N ASN A 60 -38.20 2.27 -20.15
CA ASN A 60 -38.90 2.00 -18.89
C ASN A 60 -37.95 1.63 -17.74
N ASP A 61 -36.74 1.17 -18.06
CA ASP A 61 -35.71 0.80 -17.10
C ASP A 61 -35.00 2.03 -16.51
N LEU A 62 -34.94 3.13 -17.28
CA LEU A 62 -34.31 4.38 -16.86
C LEU A 62 -35.11 5.09 -15.75
N ASN A 63 -36.44 5.14 -15.88
CA ASN A 63 -37.31 5.76 -14.87
C ASN A 63 -37.32 4.96 -13.55
N ARG A 64 -37.21 3.62 -13.61
CA ARG A 64 -37.07 2.77 -12.42
C ARG A 64 -35.70 2.95 -11.74
N LYS A 65 -34.65 3.19 -12.54
CA LYS A 65 -33.28 3.50 -12.06
C LYS A 65 -33.17 4.89 -11.44
N ILE A 66 -33.83 5.91 -12.00
CA ILE A 66 -33.89 7.27 -11.44
C ILE A 66 -34.65 7.29 -10.10
N LEU A 67 -35.78 6.56 -10.00
CA LEU A 67 -36.54 6.46 -8.75
C LEU A 67 -35.76 5.72 -7.65
N ASN A 68 -34.94 4.72 -8.00
CA ASN A 68 -34.01 4.08 -7.08
C ASN A 68 -32.85 5.01 -6.67
N GLN A 69 -32.33 5.83 -7.58
CA GLN A 69 -31.32 6.86 -7.27
C GLN A 69 -31.86 7.94 -6.32
N GLU A 70 -33.13 8.34 -6.45
CA GLU A 70 -33.77 9.28 -5.52
C GLU A 70 -34.09 8.65 -4.16
N ARG A 71 -34.49 7.37 -4.10
CA ARG A 71 -34.64 6.62 -2.84
C ARG A 71 -33.32 6.45 -2.10
N VAL A 72 -32.23 6.22 -2.84
CA VAL A 72 -30.87 6.21 -2.30
C VAL A 72 -30.52 7.60 -1.76
N LYS A 73 -30.70 8.69 -2.52
CA LYS A 73 -30.45 10.07 -2.02
C LYS A 73 -31.25 10.41 -0.75
N ARG A 74 -32.50 9.93 -0.61
CA ARG A 74 -33.33 10.18 0.58
C ARG A 74 -32.93 9.34 1.81
N SER A 75 -32.47 8.11 1.62
CA SER A 75 -31.94 7.27 2.71
C SER A 75 -30.54 7.68 3.17
N LEU A 76 -29.88 8.58 2.44
CA LEU A 76 -28.54 9.11 2.74
C LEU A 76 -28.55 10.38 3.60
N ASN A 77 -29.72 10.94 3.93
CA ASN A 77 -29.87 12.21 4.66
C ASN A 77 -30.48 12.09 6.07
N GLN A 78 -30.84 10.88 6.53
CA GLN A 78 -31.26 10.68 7.92
C GLN A 78 -30.35 9.68 8.63
N GLU A 79 -29.83 10.16 9.78
CA GLU A 79 -29.11 9.45 10.83
C GLU A 79 -27.64 9.10 10.57
N VAL A 80 -26.80 10.14 10.57
CA VAL A 80 -25.49 10.07 11.24
C VAL A 80 -25.33 11.35 12.06
N LEU A 81 -25.97 11.38 13.22
CA LEU A 81 -25.64 12.29 14.31
C LEU A 81 -25.26 11.41 15.52
N GLU A 82 -23.96 11.40 15.80
CA GLU A 82 -23.38 11.25 17.14
C GLU A 82 -23.76 10.03 17.99
N ASP A 83 -23.56 8.80 17.50
CA ASP A 83 -23.54 7.63 18.39
C ASP A 83 -22.14 7.40 18.98
N LYS A 84 -21.85 8.10 20.09
CA LYS A 84 -20.79 7.71 21.04
C LYS A 84 -21.11 6.42 21.80
N GLU A 85 -22.32 5.86 21.63
CA GLU A 85 -22.82 4.68 22.34
C GLU A 85 -22.37 3.32 21.76
N ASN A 86 -21.68 3.29 20.61
CA ASN A 86 -21.19 2.05 20.00
C ASN A 86 -19.68 1.77 20.20
N MET A 87 -19.03 2.44 21.17
CA MET A 87 -17.87 1.81 21.81
C MET A 87 -18.39 0.69 22.73
N PRO A 88 -17.98 -0.57 22.55
CA PRO A 88 -18.49 -1.66 23.37
C PRO A 88 -18.13 -1.42 24.85
N GLN A 89 -19.14 -1.31 25.71
CA GLN A 89 -18.98 -1.58 27.12
C GLN A 89 -18.61 -3.06 27.27
N LEU A 90 -17.49 -3.33 27.93
CA LEU A 90 -17.02 -4.67 28.28
C LEU A 90 -18.14 -5.41 29.03
N LYS A 91 -18.84 -6.33 28.36
CA LYS A 91 -19.61 -7.36 29.05
C LYS A 91 -18.61 -8.35 29.62
N GLU A 92 -18.71 -8.60 30.93
CA GLU A 92 -17.89 -9.55 31.67
C GLU A 92 -17.89 -10.90 30.95
N ILE A 93 -16.73 -11.26 30.41
CA ILE A 93 -16.47 -12.61 29.91
C ILE A 93 -16.26 -13.45 31.16
N THR A 94 -17.12 -14.45 31.40
CA THR A 94 -16.90 -15.46 32.43
C THR A 94 -15.65 -16.26 32.07
N PHE A 95 -14.52 -15.90 32.68
CA PHE A 95 -13.29 -16.66 32.56
C PHE A 95 -13.49 -18.04 33.19
N ILE A 96 -13.46 -19.09 32.37
CA ILE A 96 -13.25 -20.44 32.87
C ILE A 96 -11.80 -20.48 33.35
N ASN A 97 -11.59 -20.40 34.67
CA ASN A 97 -10.27 -20.52 35.27
C ASN A 97 -9.74 -21.93 35.02
N HIS A 98 -8.90 -22.09 33.99
CA HIS A 98 -8.02 -23.24 33.90
C HIS A 98 -6.83 -22.99 34.82
N SER A 99 -6.76 -23.73 35.93
CA SER A 99 -5.55 -23.77 36.74
C SER A 99 -4.45 -24.47 35.93
N LEU A 100 -3.29 -23.83 35.83
CA LEU A 100 -2.10 -24.40 35.21
C LEU A 100 -1.77 -25.77 35.84
N PRO A 101 -1.44 -26.80 35.03
CA PRO A 101 -0.98 -28.08 35.55
C PRO A 101 0.22 -27.88 36.48
N GLN A 102 0.31 -28.66 37.56
CA GLN A 102 1.32 -28.50 38.62
C GLN A 102 2.76 -28.51 38.09
N GLU A 103 2.99 -29.18 36.97
CA GLU A 103 4.26 -29.25 36.23
C GLU A 103 4.74 -27.89 35.70
N PHE A 104 3.84 -26.92 35.50
CA PHE A 104 4.16 -25.57 35.04
C PHE A 104 4.37 -24.58 36.20
N LEU A 105 3.98 -24.92 37.43
CA LEU A 105 4.16 -24.05 38.60
C LEU A 105 5.62 -23.97 39.08
N THR A 106 6.44 -24.97 38.73
CA THR A 106 7.89 -25.00 38.96
C THR A 106 8.69 -24.24 37.89
N ILE A 107 8.06 -23.81 36.79
CA ILE A 107 8.70 -22.96 35.79
C ILE A 107 8.75 -21.54 36.35
N SER A 108 9.86 -21.21 36.98
CA SER A 108 10.27 -19.82 37.16
C SER A 108 10.56 -19.23 35.78
N ILE A 109 9.57 -18.57 35.18
CA ILE A 109 9.82 -17.64 34.09
C ILE A 109 10.56 -16.48 34.74
N LYS A 110 11.90 -16.48 34.65
CA LYS A 110 12.71 -15.33 35.05
C LYS A 110 12.15 -14.11 34.33
N HIS A 111 11.72 -13.11 35.09
CA HIS A 111 11.45 -11.77 34.55
C HIS A 111 12.77 -11.20 34.03
N LYS A 112 13.08 -11.50 32.78
CA LYS A 112 14.06 -10.79 31.97
C LYS A 112 13.80 -11.05 30.49
N PHE A 113 12.62 -10.62 30.03
CA PHE A 113 12.49 -10.13 28.66
C PHE A 113 12.75 -8.63 28.69
N ASP A 114 13.96 -8.28 29.12
CA ASP A 114 14.49 -6.93 29.01
C ASP A 114 15.43 -6.99 27.80
N HIS A 115 14.85 -7.06 26.60
CA HIS A 115 15.62 -7.01 25.36
C HIS A 115 16.34 -5.66 25.34
N THR A 116 17.56 -5.63 25.84
CA THR A 116 18.42 -4.49 25.61
C THR A 116 18.53 -4.32 24.10
N ILE A 117 18.43 -3.08 23.60
CA ILE A 117 18.61 -2.74 22.17
C ILE A 117 19.89 -3.40 21.60
N SER A 118 20.91 -3.61 22.45
CA SER A 118 22.14 -4.34 22.16
C SER A 118 21.95 -5.83 21.82
N GLU A 119 21.12 -6.57 22.56
CA GLU A 119 20.85 -7.99 22.28
C GLU A 119 20.05 -8.16 20.98
N ASN A 120 19.10 -7.26 20.70
CA ASN A 120 18.40 -7.24 19.41
C ASN A 120 19.34 -6.92 18.25
N ASN A 121 20.30 -6.00 18.43
CA ASN A 121 21.34 -5.72 17.43
C ASN A 121 22.26 -6.93 17.18
N ASN A 122 22.56 -7.71 18.23
CA ASN A 122 23.37 -8.92 18.11
C ASN A 122 22.61 -10.05 17.40
N LEU A 123 21.32 -10.22 17.70
CA LEU A 123 20.45 -11.19 17.01
C LEU A 123 20.22 -10.81 15.54
N GLN A 124 20.03 -9.53 15.24
CA GLN A 124 19.99 -9.03 13.87
C GLN A 124 21.28 -9.39 13.15
N LYS A 125 22.44 -9.07 13.72
CA LYS A 125 23.74 -9.42 13.11
C LYS A 125 23.93 -10.94 12.93
N LEU A 126 23.38 -11.76 13.83
CA LEU A 126 23.57 -13.21 13.81
C LEU A 126 22.70 -13.92 12.76
N TYR A 127 21.49 -13.43 12.49
CA TYR A 127 20.52 -14.08 11.60
C TYR A 127 20.23 -13.31 10.31
N THR A 128 20.81 -12.11 10.14
CA THR A 128 20.54 -11.22 9.00
C THR A 128 20.76 -11.93 7.66
N ASP A 129 21.83 -12.71 7.54
CA ASP A 129 22.18 -13.39 6.29
C ASP A 129 21.18 -14.52 6.03
N GLU A 130 20.88 -15.37 7.02
CA GLU A 130 19.91 -16.46 6.90
C GLU A 130 18.50 -15.94 6.59
N ILE A 131 18.08 -14.85 7.22
CA ILE A 131 16.80 -14.20 6.97
C ILE A 131 16.77 -13.67 5.53
N PHE A 132 17.85 -13.05 5.06
CA PHE A 132 17.97 -12.55 3.69
C PHE A 132 17.92 -13.68 2.67
N PHE A 133 18.68 -14.75 2.85
CA PHE A 133 18.64 -15.91 1.96
C PHE A 133 17.27 -16.58 1.96
N TYR A 134 16.65 -16.73 3.12
CA TYR A 134 15.28 -17.25 3.22
C TYR A 134 14.31 -16.40 2.41
N LEU A 135 14.32 -15.08 2.58
CA LEU A 135 13.42 -14.17 1.89
C LEU A 135 13.67 -14.13 0.38
N LYS A 136 14.92 -14.20 -0.06
CA LYS A 136 15.28 -14.33 -1.49
C LYS A 136 14.79 -15.65 -2.09
N GLU A 137 14.84 -16.75 -1.34
CA GLU A 137 14.26 -18.03 -1.77
C GLU A 137 12.73 -18.00 -1.81
N GLN A 138 12.07 -17.31 -0.87
CA GLN A 138 10.62 -17.12 -0.90
C GLN A 138 10.18 -16.24 -2.08
N GLU A 139 10.95 -15.19 -2.36
CA GLU A 139 10.73 -14.32 -3.52
C GLU A 139 10.65 -15.12 -4.82
N ARG A 140 11.58 -16.06 -5.03
CA ARG A 140 11.60 -16.91 -6.22
C ARG A 140 10.35 -17.76 -6.40
N LYS A 141 9.69 -18.15 -5.30
CA LYS A 141 8.50 -19.01 -5.30
C LYS A 141 7.21 -18.21 -5.43
N SER A 142 7.19 -17.03 -4.83
CA SER A 142 5.94 -16.40 -4.42
C SER A 142 5.81 -14.95 -4.89
N THR A 143 6.80 -14.35 -5.55
CA THR A 143 6.64 -13.01 -6.14
C THR A 143 5.68 -13.07 -7.33
N PRO A 144 4.59 -12.28 -7.32
CA PRO A 144 3.69 -12.20 -8.47
C PRO A 144 4.44 -11.57 -9.64
N LEU A 145 4.49 -12.27 -10.77
CA LEU A 145 5.03 -11.75 -12.03
C LEU A 145 3.96 -11.83 -13.10
N GLU A 146 3.95 -10.84 -14.00
CA GLU A 146 3.03 -10.73 -15.12
C GLU A 146 1.55 -10.96 -14.75
N TRP A 147 1.13 -10.60 -13.53
CA TRP A 147 -0.15 -11.07 -12.95
C TRP A 147 -1.43 -10.63 -13.70
N LEU A 148 -1.38 -9.61 -14.56
CA LEU A 148 -2.52 -9.20 -15.41
C LEU A 148 -2.53 -9.86 -16.79
N LYS A 149 -1.48 -10.59 -17.18
CA LYS A 149 -1.24 -11.06 -18.56
C LYS A 149 -2.37 -11.91 -19.14
N TYR A 150 -3.07 -12.67 -18.30
CA TYR A 150 -4.15 -13.57 -18.70
C TYR A 150 -5.53 -13.13 -18.18
N HIS A 151 -5.70 -11.85 -17.86
CA HIS A 151 -6.94 -11.30 -17.33
C HIS A 151 -7.41 -10.10 -18.14
N PHE A 152 -8.72 -9.87 -18.15
CA PHE A 152 -9.34 -8.71 -18.78
C PHE A 152 -9.37 -7.50 -17.84
N ILE A 153 -8.33 -7.35 -17.01
CA ILE A 153 -8.20 -6.25 -16.04
C ILE A 153 -7.11 -5.29 -16.55
N PRO A 154 -7.49 -4.10 -17.03
CA PRO A 154 -6.54 -3.07 -17.41
C PRO A 154 -5.65 -2.62 -16.24
N SER A 155 -4.36 -2.39 -16.51
CA SER A 155 -3.38 -1.97 -15.49
C SER A 155 -3.76 -0.67 -14.78
N ASN A 156 -4.42 0.27 -15.47
CA ASN A 156 -4.91 1.52 -14.90
C ASN A 156 -6.08 1.32 -13.91
N LEU A 157 -6.94 0.31 -14.12
CA LEU A 157 -7.99 -0.03 -13.16
C LEU A 157 -7.41 -0.70 -11.92
N ARG A 158 -6.39 -1.56 -12.11
CA ARG A 158 -5.63 -2.11 -10.98
C ARG A 158 -4.91 -1.01 -10.20
N ALA A 159 -4.31 -0.01 -10.86
CA ALA A 159 -3.72 1.15 -10.19
C ALA A 159 -4.75 1.95 -9.35
N LYS A 160 -5.97 2.18 -9.88
CA LYS A 160 -7.08 2.78 -9.11
C LYS A 160 -7.44 1.96 -7.88
N MET A 161 -7.45 0.63 -8.00
CA MET A 161 -7.68 -0.27 -6.88
C MET A 161 -6.60 -0.10 -5.80
N ILE A 162 -5.32 -0.05 -6.17
CA ILE A 162 -4.21 0.17 -5.22
C ILE A 162 -4.34 1.52 -4.51
N ASP A 163 -4.62 2.60 -5.25
CA ASP A 163 -4.79 3.94 -4.68
C ASP A 163 -5.99 3.98 -3.69
N TRP A 164 -7.08 3.29 -4.01
CA TRP A 164 -8.22 3.13 -3.10
C TRP A 164 -7.88 2.28 -1.86
N MET A 165 -7.06 1.23 -2.00
CA MET A 165 -6.59 0.43 -0.85
C MET A 165 -5.82 1.29 0.15
N ILE A 166 -5.01 2.26 -0.33
CA ILE A 166 -4.32 3.22 0.55
C ILE A 166 -5.35 4.00 1.37
N GLU A 167 -6.35 4.60 0.73
CA GLU A 167 -7.40 5.36 1.41
C GLU A 167 -8.11 4.53 2.49
N VAL A 168 -8.53 3.31 2.15
CA VAL A 168 -9.24 2.44 3.08
C VAL A 168 -8.35 2.08 4.26
N LEU A 169 -7.16 1.53 4.02
CA LEU A 169 -6.30 1.04 5.09
C LEU A 169 -5.82 2.17 6.00
N CYS A 170 -5.52 3.36 5.46
CA CYS A 170 -5.21 4.53 6.27
C CYS A 170 -6.41 5.02 7.08
N SER A 171 -7.63 5.02 6.51
CA SER A 171 -8.84 5.45 7.23
C SER A 171 -9.19 4.54 8.41
N TYR A 172 -8.89 3.24 8.29
CA TYR A 172 -9.04 2.27 9.37
C TYR A 172 -7.79 2.12 10.23
N LYS A 173 -6.75 2.94 10.00
CA LYS A 173 -5.48 2.95 10.74
C LYS A 173 -4.78 1.59 10.78
N CYS A 174 -4.91 0.81 9.69
CA CYS A 174 -4.13 -0.40 9.52
C CYS A 174 -2.65 -0.04 9.33
N SER A 175 -1.77 -0.97 9.71
CA SER A 175 -0.34 -0.86 9.51
C SER A 175 0.04 -0.81 8.02
N ASP A 176 1.23 -0.28 7.73
CA ASP A 176 1.78 -0.31 6.36
C ASP A 176 1.94 -1.76 5.88
N GLN A 177 2.35 -2.68 6.76
CA GLN A 177 2.49 -4.10 6.45
C GLN A 177 1.19 -4.68 5.86
N THR A 178 0.04 -4.36 6.46
CA THR A 178 -1.27 -4.78 5.97
C THR A 178 -1.54 -4.33 4.54
N PHE A 179 -1.11 -3.11 4.16
CA PHE A 179 -1.21 -2.65 2.77
C PHE A 179 -0.37 -3.50 1.83
N PHE A 180 0.91 -3.71 2.16
CA PHE A 180 1.80 -4.49 1.31
C PHE A 180 1.35 -5.95 1.16
N VAL A 181 0.88 -6.57 2.24
CA VAL A 181 0.31 -7.93 2.22
C VAL A 181 -0.98 -7.97 1.40
N ALA A 182 -1.86 -6.97 1.52
CA ALA A 182 -3.09 -6.91 0.74
C ALA A 182 -2.83 -6.79 -0.76
N VAL A 183 -1.91 -5.90 -1.17
CA VAL A 183 -1.52 -5.73 -2.59
C VAL A 183 -0.88 -7.00 -3.12
N ARG A 184 0.07 -7.56 -2.37
CA ARG A 184 0.71 -8.83 -2.72
C ARG A 184 -0.31 -9.96 -2.87
N THR A 185 -1.26 -10.09 -1.94
CA THR A 185 -2.32 -11.11 -1.97
C THR A 185 -3.17 -10.98 -3.23
N LEU A 186 -3.56 -9.74 -3.59
CA LEU A 186 -4.32 -9.46 -4.81
C LEU A 186 -3.56 -9.88 -6.07
N ASP A 187 -2.33 -9.40 -6.23
CA ASP A 187 -1.52 -9.68 -7.42
C ASP A 187 -1.11 -11.16 -7.49
N PHE A 188 -0.84 -11.80 -6.35
CA PHE A 188 -0.49 -13.22 -6.30
C PHE A 188 -1.68 -14.10 -6.68
N TYR A 189 -2.88 -13.77 -6.20
CA TYR A 189 -4.10 -14.43 -6.62
C TYR A 189 -4.31 -14.32 -8.14
N PHE A 190 -4.12 -13.13 -8.72
CA PHE A 190 -4.18 -12.95 -10.17
C PHE A 190 -3.14 -13.82 -10.89
N SER A 191 -1.88 -13.82 -10.43
CA SER A 191 -0.82 -14.64 -11.05
C SER A 191 -1.08 -16.16 -11.00
N LYS A 192 -1.80 -16.65 -9.98
CA LYS A 192 -2.07 -18.08 -9.77
C LYS A 192 -3.45 -18.52 -10.25
N SER A 193 -4.35 -17.58 -10.53
CA SER A 193 -5.70 -17.89 -10.99
C SER A 193 -5.67 -18.55 -12.37
N GLN A 194 -6.23 -19.75 -12.46
CA GLN A 194 -6.47 -20.43 -13.74
C GLN A 194 -7.67 -19.84 -14.49
N LYS A 195 -8.53 -19.09 -13.79
CA LYS A 195 -9.68 -18.41 -14.38
C LYS A 195 -9.24 -17.06 -14.94
N GLN A 196 -9.72 -16.72 -16.12
CA GLN A 196 -9.61 -15.37 -16.64
C GLN A 196 -10.56 -14.47 -15.85
N LEU A 197 -9.99 -13.47 -15.16
CA LEU A 197 -10.74 -12.54 -14.34
C LEU A 197 -11.14 -11.32 -15.17
N GLU A 198 -12.35 -10.81 -14.90
CA GLU A 198 -12.95 -9.67 -15.56
C GLU A 198 -12.80 -8.40 -14.70
N ILE A 199 -13.04 -7.23 -15.31
CA ILE A 199 -13.05 -5.94 -14.59
C ILE A 199 -13.98 -5.98 -13.38
N SER A 200 -15.15 -6.61 -13.51
CA SER A 200 -16.14 -6.73 -12.43
C SER A 200 -15.65 -7.52 -11.21
N ASP A 201 -14.63 -8.37 -11.38
CA ASP A 201 -14.07 -9.16 -10.28
C ASP A 201 -13.10 -8.34 -9.41
N LEU A 202 -12.52 -7.27 -9.95
CA LEU A 202 -11.43 -6.52 -9.32
C LEU A 202 -11.81 -6.00 -7.93
N HIS A 203 -12.98 -5.37 -7.80
CA HIS A 203 -13.41 -4.80 -6.52
C HIS A 203 -13.64 -5.88 -5.45
N LEU A 204 -14.26 -7.02 -5.81
CA LEU A 204 -14.46 -8.12 -4.88
C LEU A 204 -13.13 -8.76 -4.46
N CYS A 205 -12.22 -9.00 -5.40
CA CYS A 205 -10.89 -9.55 -5.09
C CYS A 205 -10.09 -8.60 -4.20
N GLY A 206 -10.14 -7.30 -4.51
CA GLY A 206 -9.43 -6.27 -3.79
C GLY A 206 -9.94 -6.05 -2.35
N VAL A 207 -11.25 -5.92 -2.15
CA VAL A 207 -11.88 -5.84 -0.81
C VAL A 207 -11.54 -7.09 0.01
N THR A 208 -11.59 -8.26 -0.61
CA THR A 208 -11.31 -9.52 0.07
C THR A 208 -9.83 -9.64 0.43
N SER A 209 -8.92 -9.14 -0.41
CA SER A 209 -7.49 -9.10 -0.13
C SER A 209 -7.16 -8.19 1.06
N ILE A 210 -7.82 -7.04 1.18
CA ILE A 210 -7.75 -6.19 2.40
C ILE A 210 -8.20 -6.99 3.63
N PHE A 211 -9.33 -7.69 3.53
CA PHE A 211 -9.88 -8.45 4.67
C PHE A 211 -8.95 -9.58 5.11
N ILE A 212 -8.37 -10.32 4.18
CA ILE A 212 -7.39 -11.38 4.45
C ILE A 212 -6.14 -10.78 5.11
N ALA A 213 -5.55 -9.74 4.53
CA ALA A 213 -4.34 -9.11 5.07
C ALA A 213 -4.57 -8.52 6.46
N ALA A 214 -5.70 -7.86 6.69
CA ALA A 214 -6.03 -7.32 8.01
C ALA A 214 -6.14 -8.42 9.06
N LYS A 215 -6.77 -9.57 8.75
CA LYS A 215 -6.82 -10.73 9.66
C LYS A 215 -5.45 -11.34 9.94
N TYR A 216 -4.51 -11.19 9.03
CA TYR A 216 -3.17 -11.77 9.14
C TYR A 216 -2.22 -10.87 9.94
N GLU A 217 -2.25 -9.55 9.70
CA GLU A 217 -1.28 -8.60 10.25
C GLU A 217 -1.77 -7.81 11.48
N GLU A 218 -3.07 -7.51 11.58
CA GLU A 218 -3.57 -6.62 12.63
C GLU A 218 -3.90 -7.38 13.92
N ILE A 219 -3.51 -6.82 15.07
CA ILE A 219 -3.90 -7.32 16.39
C ILE A 219 -5.44 -7.36 16.52
N ASN A 220 -6.09 -6.31 16.01
CA ASN A 220 -7.55 -6.17 15.99
C ASN A 220 -8.03 -6.01 14.54
N PRO A 221 -8.28 -7.11 13.83
CA PRO A 221 -8.57 -7.06 12.41
C PRO A 221 -9.96 -6.48 12.10
N LEU A 222 -10.13 -6.05 10.85
CA LEU A 222 -11.41 -5.57 10.32
C LEU A 222 -12.49 -6.65 10.43
N LYS A 223 -13.60 -6.34 11.10
CA LYS A 223 -14.75 -7.26 11.18
C LYS A 223 -15.43 -7.38 9.81
N LEU A 224 -15.91 -8.58 9.48
CA LEU A 224 -16.63 -8.80 8.22
C LEU A 224 -17.85 -7.88 8.05
N SER A 225 -18.55 -7.53 9.14
CA SER A 225 -19.67 -6.57 9.09
C SER A 225 -19.20 -5.18 8.66
N VAL A 226 -18.05 -4.71 9.14
CA VAL A 226 -17.45 -3.42 8.73
C VAL A 226 -17.05 -3.48 7.26
N VAL A 227 -16.43 -4.59 6.83
CA VAL A 227 -16.06 -4.77 5.41
C VAL A 227 -17.30 -4.73 4.52
N HIS A 228 -18.36 -5.46 4.88
CA HIS A 228 -19.61 -5.50 4.13
C HIS A 228 -20.32 -4.13 4.10
N GLU A 229 -20.52 -3.50 5.26
CA GLU A 229 -21.39 -2.33 5.39
C GLU A 229 -20.69 -1.01 5.05
N LYS A 230 -19.44 -0.85 5.47
CA LYS A 230 -18.72 0.43 5.40
C LYS A 230 -17.75 0.45 4.22
N ILE A 231 -16.92 -0.58 4.05
CA ILE A 231 -15.90 -0.62 2.99
C ILE A 231 -16.55 -0.93 1.64
N ALA A 232 -17.37 -1.98 1.56
CA ALA A 232 -18.05 -2.38 0.34
C ALA A 232 -19.41 -1.67 0.13
N HIS A 233 -19.84 -0.79 1.04
CA HIS A 233 -21.12 -0.09 0.98
C HIS A 233 -22.33 -1.00 0.68
N LYS A 234 -22.36 -2.20 1.27
CA LYS A 234 -23.39 -3.24 1.07
C LYS A 234 -23.51 -3.76 -0.38
N LYS A 235 -22.59 -3.41 -1.28
CA LYS A 235 -22.58 -3.87 -2.68
C LYS A 235 -22.04 -5.30 -2.83
N LEU A 236 -21.19 -5.73 -1.91
CA LEU A 236 -20.69 -7.11 -1.82
C LEU A 236 -21.31 -7.76 -0.59
N SER A 237 -22.03 -8.87 -0.75
CA SER A 237 -22.58 -9.60 0.40
C SER A 237 -21.48 -10.27 1.22
N THR A 238 -21.78 -10.53 2.49
CA THR A 238 -20.88 -11.28 3.38
C THR A 238 -20.52 -12.66 2.81
N ASP A 239 -21.47 -13.33 2.15
CA ASP A 239 -21.25 -14.62 1.50
C ASP A 239 -20.35 -14.51 0.27
N GLN A 240 -20.47 -13.44 -0.52
CA GLN A 240 -19.55 -13.19 -1.65
C GLN A 240 -18.12 -13.00 -1.15
N ILE A 241 -17.94 -12.22 -0.08
CA ILE A 241 -16.62 -11.98 0.53
C ILE A 241 -16.04 -13.29 1.09
N LYS A 242 -16.82 -14.08 1.85
CA LYS A 242 -16.37 -15.37 2.38
C LYS A 242 -16.01 -16.38 1.30
N LYS A 243 -16.82 -16.48 0.24
CA LYS A 243 -16.54 -17.39 -0.89
C LYS A 243 -15.28 -16.97 -1.63
N LYS A 244 -15.11 -15.67 -1.89
CA LYS A 244 -13.90 -15.14 -2.51
C LYS A 244 -12.67 -15.33 -1.61
N GLU A 245 -12.82 -15.20 -0.30
CA GLU A 245 -11.72 -15.42 0.65
C GLU A 245 -11.22 -16.87 0.55
N SER A 246 -12.14 -17.84 0.58
CA SER A 246 -11.79 -19.24 0.41
C SER A 246 -11.13 -19.52 -0.95
N ASP A 247 -11.64 -18.92 -2.02
CA ASP A 247 -11.09 -19.04 -3.39
C ASP A 247 -9.67 -18.46 -3.47
N ILE A 248 -9.44 -17.26 -2.92
CA ILE A 248 -8.11 -16.62 -2.88
C ILE A 248 -7.13 -17.49 -2.10
N LEU A 249 -7.45 -17.86 -0.86
CA LEU A 249 -6.55 -18.61 0.01
C LEU A 249 -6.19 -19.98 -0.58
N GLN A 250 -7.15 -20.69 -1.17
CA GLN A 250 -6.88 -21.97 -1.83
C GLN A 250 -6.02 -21.79 -3.09
N THR A 251 -6.29 -20.76 -3.90
CA THR A 251 -5.55 -20.48 -5.13
C THR A 251 -4.08 -20.16 -4.86
N ILE A 252 -3.79 -19.42 -3.79
CA ILE A 252 -2.41 -19.10 -3.39
C ILE A 252 -1.78 -20.19 -2.50
N GLY A 253 -2.46 -21.31 -2.25
CA GLY A 253 -1.96 -22.40 -1.40
C GLY A 253 -1.72 -21.98 0.05
N PHE A 254 -2.50 -21.03 0.56
CA PHE A 254 -2.34 -20.39 1.88
C PHE A 254 -0.97 -19.70 2.09
N ASP A 255 -0.23 -19.42 1.03
CA ASP A 255 1.02 -18.68 1.09
C ASP A 255 0.77 -17.16 1.15
N LEU A 256 0.51 -16.68 2.37
CA LEU A 256 0.45 -15.26 2.72
C LEU A 256 1.80 -14.70 3.19
N VAL A 257 2.77 -15.58 3.48
CA VAL A 257 4.04 -15.26 4.16
C VAL A 257 5.12 -14.77 3.20
N GLY A 258 4.89 -14.84 1.88
CA GLY A 258 5.88 -14.39 0.91
C GLY A 258 6.31 -12.95 1.15
N GLY A 259 7.62 -12.68 1.01
CA GLY A 259 8.19 -11.36 1.25
C GLY A 259 7.53 -10.28 0.39
N THR A 260 7.23 -9.15 1.01
CA THR A 260 6.70 -7.96 0.34
C THR A 260 7.83 -7.01 -0.05
N LEU A 261 7.53 -6.03 -0.92
CA LEU A 261 8.48 -4.95 -1.23
C LEU A 261 8.91 -4.20 0.05
N TYR A 262 8.01 -4.08 1.02
CA TYR A 262 8.29 -3.44 2.31
C TYR A 262 9.29 -4.23 3.16
N ASP A 263 9.12 -5.55 3.23
CA ASP A 263 10.08 -6.42 3.93
C ASP A 263 11.46 -6.34 3.27
N MET A 264 11.51 -6.39 1.93
CA MET A 264 12.76 -6.39 1.18
C MET A 264 13.57 -5.11 1.39
N TYR A 265 12.97 -3.93 1.26
CA TYR A 265 13.75 -2.69 1.43
C TYR A 265 14.20 -2.50 2.89
N ASN A 266 13.37 -2.86 3.88
CA ASN A 266 13.74 -2.74 5.29
C ASN A 266 14.92 -3.67 5.62
N LEU A 267 14.88 -4.89 5.10
CA LEU A 267 15.96 -5.85 5.27
C LEU A 267 17.26 -5.39 4.62
N ILE A 268 17.21 -4.80 3.43
CA ILE A 268 18.40 -4.23 2.77
C ILE A 268 19.00 -3.11 3.62
N LEU A 269 18.18 -2.18 4.11
CA LEU A 269 18.65 -1.08 4.96
C LEU A 269 19.30 -1.59 6.25
N MET A 270 18.73 -2.65 6.84
CA MET A 270 19.27 -3.33 8.02
C MET A 270 20.61 -4.02 7.72
N ASN A 271 20.67 -4.84 6.69
CA ASN A 271 21.86 -5.62 6.31
C ASN A 271 23.05 -4.73 5.91
N CYS A 272 22.77 -3.56 5.35
CA CYS A 272 23.80 -2.59 4.97
C CYS A 272 24.16 -1.61 6.10
N PHE A 273 23.58 -1.79 7.30
CA PHE A 273 23.79 -0.97 8.49
C PHE A 273 23.60 0.54 8.26
N ILE A 274 22.65 0.92 7.40
CA ILE A 274 22.45 2.31 6.95
C ILE A 274 22.12 3.23 8.12
N GLU A 275 21.42 2.72 9.13
CA GLU A 275 21.11 3.44 10.37
C GLU A 275 22.35 4.01 11.08
N LYS A 276 23.47 3.29 11.03
CA LYS A 276 24.72 3.71 11.68
C LYS A 276 25.53 4.68 10.83
N LYS A 277 25.22 4.77 9.54
CA LYS A 277 25.92 5.61 8.56
C LYS A 277 25.26 6.98 8.39
N LEU A 278 24.05 7.16 8.90
CA LEU A 278 23.27 8.39 8.77
C LEU A 278 22.92 8.98 10.13
N GLN A 279 22.73 10.30 10.18
CA GLN A 279 22.12 10.96 11.32
C GLN A 279 20.67 10.47 11.51
N GLU A 280 20.20 10.40 12.76
CA GLU A 280 18.87 9.87 13.09
C GLU A 280 17.74 10.54 12.30
N LYS A 281 17.78 11.88 12.17
CA LYS A 281 16.80 12.65 11.41
C LYS A 281 16.79 12.26 9.92
N THR A 282 17.96 12.18 9.30
CA THR A 282 18.13 11.78 7.90
C THR A 282 17.68 10.34 7.67
N TYR A 283 17.97 9.44 8.59
CA TYR A 283 17.54 8.05 8.51
C TYR A 283 16.01 7.89 8.64
N LYS A 284 15.36 8.63 9.54
CA LYS A 284 13.90 8.68 9.63
C LYS A 284 13.27 9.20 8.34
N TYR A 285 13.84 10.26 7.76
CA TYR A 285 13.40 10.79 6.47
C TYR A 285 13.57 9.76 5.34
N LEU A 286 14.72 9.09 5.27
CA LEU A 286 14.97 8.01 4.32
C LEU A 286 13.91 6.90 4.40
N LYS A 287 13.54 6.45 5.61
CA LYS A 287 12.48 5.43 5.77
C LYS A 287 11.13 5.92 5.26
N LYS A 288 10.73 7.15 5.59
CA LYS A 288 9.49 7.76 5.08
C LYS A 288 9.50 7.82 3.55
N LEU A 289 10.65 8.17 2.96
CA LEU A 289 10.84 8.22 1.51
C LEU A 289 10.77 6.84 0.85
N CYS A 290 11.44 5.83 1.40
CA CYS A 290 11.34 4.46 0.92
C CYS A 290 9.90 3.94 1.00
N LEU A 291 9.18 4.21 2.08
CA LEU A 291 7.77 3.84 2.23
C LEU A 291 6.89 4.51 1.15
N TYR A 292 7.06 5.81 0.94
CA TYR A 292 6.27 6.54 -0.05
C TYR A 292 6.56 6.09 -1.49
N LEU A 293 7.85 5.94 -1.84
CA LEU A 293 8.25 5.44 -3.15
C LEU A 293 7.77 4.00 -3.38
N SER A 294 7.76 3.15 -2.35
CA SER A 294 7.34 1.74 -2.53
C SER A 294 5.84 1.64 -2.77
N LYS A 295 5.03 2.40 -2.02
CA LYS A 295 3.59 2.53 -2.32
C LYS A 295 3.34 3.14 -3.70
N MET A 296 4.15 4.10 -4.13
CA MET A 296 4.06 4.69 -5.46
C MET A 296 4.32 3.69 -6.58
N ILE A 297 5.45 2.98 -6.50
CA ILE A 297 5.88 1.95 -7.45
C ILE A 297 4.80 0.88 -7.60
N LEU A 298 4.16 0.48 -6.50
CA LEU A 298 3.08 -0.48 -6.51
C LEU A 298 1.83 -0.06 -7.30
N HIS A 299 1.74 1.16 -7.86
CA HIS A 299 0.69 1.48 -8.85
C HIS A 299 1.04 1.01 -10.26
N ASP A 300 2.34 0.96 -10.58
CA ASP A 300 2.85 0.70 -11.92
C ASP A 300 3.04 -0.81 -12.17
N TYR A 301 2.18 -1.35 -13.04
CA TYR A 301 2.22 -2.76 -13.43
C TYR A 301 3.47 -3.11 -14.25
N GLU A 302 3.96 -2.20 -15.09
CA GLU A 302 5.07 -2.50 -15.99
C GLU A 302 6.39 -2.67 -15.22
N ILE A 303 6.59 -1.87 -14.17
CA ILE A 303 7.74 -1.99 -13.29
C ILE A 303 7.58 -3.21 -12.38
N CYS A 304 6.49 -3.29 -11.61
CA CYS A 304 6.35 -4.33 -10.60
C CYS A 304 6.10 -5.72 -11.18
N GLY A 305 5.36 -5.82 -12.29
CA GLY A 305 5.02 -7.09 -12.94
C GLY A 305 6.19 -7.78 -13.64
N LYS A 306 7.31 -7.07 -13.85
CA LYS A 306 8.48 -7.56 -14.60
C LYS A 306 9.75 -7.61 -13.76
N THR A 307 9.71 -7.14 -12.51
CA THR A 307 10.88 -7.00 -11.65
C THR A 307 10.64 -7.74 -10.34
N ASN A 308 11.63 -8.50 -9.89
CA ASN A 308 11.58 -9.08 -8.55
C ASN A 308 11.69 -7.97 -7.47
N TYR A 309 11.12 -8.21 -6.29
CA TYR A 309 11.07 -7.26 -5.18
C TYR A 309 12.44 -6.92 -4.60
N THR A 310 13.44 -7.81 -4.66
CA THR A 310 14.81 -7.59 -4.20
C THR A 310 15.49 -6.51 -5.05
N LEU A 311 15.47 -6.68 -6.38
CA LEU A 311 16.00 -5.70 -7.33
C LEU A 311 15.20 -4.39 -7.29
N LEU A 312 13.88 -4.48 -7.17
CA LEU A 312 13.00 -3.31 -7.08
C LEU A 312 13.23 -2.52 -5.79
N ALA A 313 13.44 -3.20 -4.66
CA ALA A 313 13.79 -2.59 -3.38
C ALA A 313 15.16 -1.90 -3.44
N ALA A 314 16.17 -2.55 -4.01
CA ALA A 314 17.48 -1.95 -4.21
C ALA A 314 17.40 -0.69 -5.10
N ALA A 315 16.65 -0.74 -6.19
CA ALA A 315 16.44 0.39 -7.10
C ALA A 315 15.70 1.55 -6.43
N LEU A 316 14.70 1.25 -5.62
CA LEU A 316 14.00 2.23 -4.80
C LEU A 316 14.93 2.90 -3.77
N ILE A 317 15.75 2.10 -3.09
CA ILE A 317 16.73 2.62 -2.13
C ILE A 317 17.75 3.52 -2.82
N PHE A 318 18.18 3.17 -4.04
CA PHE A 318 19.02 4.04 -4.85
C PHE A 318 18.38 5.41 -5.08
N VAL A 319 17.15 5.43 -5.59
CA VAL A 319 16.44 6.71 -5.80
C VAL A 319 16.31 7.49 -4.49
N ALA A 320 16.00 6.82 -3.38
CA ALA A 320 15.92 7.45 -2.08
C ALA A 320 17.27 8.01 -1.59
N PHE A 321 18.37 7.29 -1.79
CA PHE A 321 19.73 7.72 -1.45
C PHE A 321 20.15 8.95 -2.24
N LYS A 322 19.85 9.00 -3.54
CA LYS A 322 20.15 10.17 -4.37
C LYS A 322 19.33 11.41 -3.96
N ILE A 323 18.13 11.22 -3.45
CA ILE A 323 17.35 12.33 -2.86
C ILE A 323 17.97 12.78 -1.53
N VAL A 324 18.43 11.84 -0.70
CA VAL A 324 19.10 12.15 0.58
C VAL A 324 20.44 12.86 0.35
N GLU A 325 21.25 12.45 -0.63
CA GLU A 325 22.53 13.09 -1.01
C GLU A 325 22.35 14.57 -1.42
N GLN A 326 21.19 14.93 -1.97
CA GLN A 326 20.86 16.33 -2.26
C GLN A 326 20.61 17.17 -1.00
N LEU A 327 20.21 16.54 0.11
CA LEU A 327 19.95 17.19 1.39
C LEU A 327 21.19 17.18 2.29
N ASP A 328 21.98 16.12 2.20
CA ASP A 328 23.22 15.92 2.94
C ASP A 328 24.33 15.50 1.96
N SER A 329 25.10 16.48 1.49
CA SER A 329 26.19 16.25 0.53
C SER A 329 27.36 15.43 1.10
N SER A 330 27.36 15.14 2.41
CA SER A 330 28.35 14.23 3.01
C SER A 330 28.00 12.76 2.79
N PHE A 331 26.75 12.45 2.42
CA PHE A 331 26.29 11.10 2.14
C PHE A 331 26.64 10.68 0.72
N ASP A 332 27.66 9.83 0.57
CA ASP A 332 28.09 9.27 -0.71
C ASP A 332 27.16 8.14 -1.16
N ALA A 333 26.12 8.51 -1.93
CA ALA A 333 25.12 7.55 -2.37
C ALA A 333 25.71 6.49 -3.32
N ASP A 334 26.66 6.85 -4.18
CA ASP A 334 27.20 5.95 -5.20
C ASP A 334 28.03 4.81 -4.58
N ASN A 335 28.83 5.12 -3.56
CA ASN A 335 29.56 4.07 -2.85
C ASN A 335 28.63 3.17 -2.03
N GLN A 336 27.59 3.73 -1.38
CA GLN A 336 26.61 2.91 -0.66
C GLN A 336 25.83 1.97 -1.60
N ILE A 337 25.57 2.40 -2.83
CA ILE A 337 24.87 1.57 -3.81
C ILE A 337 25.72 0.45 -4.36
N LYS A 338 27.03 0.65 -4.54
CA LYS A 338 27.96 -0.43 -4.87
C LYS A 338 28.00 -1.49 -3.77
N ASP A 339 28.03 -1.07 -2.50
CA ASP A 339 27.97 -1.97 -1.35
C ASP A 339 26.66 -2.78 -1.35
N ILE A 340 25.52 -2.11 -1.55
CA ILE A 340 24.19 -2.75 -1.64
C ILE A 340 24.14 -3.76 -2.78
N ALA A 341 24.60 -3.39 -3.98
CA ALA A 341 24.59 -4.27 -5.14
C ALA A 341 25.45 -5.53 -4.90
N PHE A 342 26.60 -5.36 -4.25
CA PHE A 342 27.49 -6.44 -3.86
C PHE A 342 26.85 -7.38 -2.82
N VAL A 343 26.28 -6.83 -1.74
CA VAL A 343 25.67 -7.61 -0.64
C VAL A 343 24.45 -8.40 -1.12
N ILE A 344 23.58 -7.77 -1.90
CA ILE A 344 22.32 -8.37 -2.37
C ILE A 344 22.57 -9.32 -3.56
N GLN A 345 23.73 -9.20 -4.21
CA GLN A 345 24.12 -9.92 -5.42
C GLN A 345 23.15 -9.62 -6.57
N VAL A 346 22.96 -8.34 -6.87
CA VAL A 346 22.20 -7.87 -8.03
C VAL A 346 23.14 -7.29 -9.07
N ASP A 347 22.79 -7.47 -10.34
CA ASP A 347 23.54 -6.86 -11.44
C ASP A 347 23.42 -5.34 -11.39
N HIS A 348 24.57 -4.66 -11.45
CA HIS A 348 24.64 -3.22 -11.25
C HIS A 348 24.00 -2.43 -12.39
N ASP A 349 24.11 -2.90 -13.63
CA ASP A 349 23.52 -2.24 -14.80
C ASP A 349 21.99 -2.38 -14.77
N GLN A 350 21.49 -3.58 -14.44
CA GLN A 350 20.06 -3.80 -14.20
C GLN A 350 19.52 -2.92 -13.07
N LEU A 351 20.27 -2.77 -11.98
CA LEU A 351 19.90 -1.90 -10.86
C LEU A 351 19.74 -0.44 -11.31
N ILE A 352 20.71 0.09 -12.07
CA ILE A 352 20.63 1.46 -12.63
C ILE A 352 19.41 1.62 -13.53
N ASP A 353 19.16 0.66 -14.42
CA ASP A 353 18.04 0.70 -15.37
C ASP A 353 16.69 0.75 -14.65
N ILE A 354 16.50 -0.10 -13.63
CA ILE A 354 15.26 -0.08 -12.83
C ILE A 354 15.19 1.20 -12.00
N ALA A 355 16.28 1.66 -11.38
CA ALA A 355 16.30 2.91 -10.63
C ALA A 355 15.91 4.12 -11.49
N ALA A 356 16.37 4.16 -12.75
CA ALA A 356 15.98 5.19 -13.71
C ALA A 356 14.46 5.15 -14.01
N LYS A 357 13.86 3.96 -14.15
CA LYS A 357 12.41 3.81 -14.32
C LYS A 357 11.64 4.26 -13.08
N VAL A 358 12.10 3.88 -11.89
CA VAL A 358 11.52 4.32 -10.61
C VAL A 358 11.57 5.84 -10.47
N LEU A 359 12.72 6.46 -10.78
CA LEU A 359 12.87 7.91 -10.75
C LEU A 359 11.94 8.59 -11.77
N ASN A 360 11.82 8.03 -12.97
CA ASN A 360 10.93 8.56 -14.00
C ASN A 360 9.46 8.49 -13.57
N LEU A 361 9.04 7.38 -12.96
CA LEU A 361 7.72 7.23 -12.37
C LEU A 361 7.51 8.29 -11.27
N ALA A 362 8.47 8.45 -10.35
CA ALA A 362 8.36 9.41 -9.26
C ALA A 362 8.20 10.85 -9.74
N LYS A 363 8.93 11.25 -10.80
CA LYS A 363 8.85 12.58 -11.40
C LYS A 363 7.52 12.83 -12.13
N HIS A 364 6.92 11.80 -12.69
CA HIS A 364 5.77 11.92 -13.59
C HIS A 364 4.52 11.20 -13.08
N PHE A 365 4.46 10.87 -11.78
CA PHE A 365 3.38 10.07 -11.21
C PHE A 365 2.00 10.67 -11.49
N GLU A 366 1.81 11.96 -11.23
CA GLU A 366 0.54 12.67 -11.47
C GLU A 366 0.13 12.70 -12.96
N LYS A 367 1.13 12.65 -13.87
CA LYS A 367 0.90 12.58 -15.31
C LYS A 367 0.53 11.17 -15.77
N HIS A 368 1.18 10.14 -15.21
CA HIS A 368 0.90 8.73 -15.52
C HIS A 368 -0.42 8.25 -14.89
N PHE A 369 -0.75 8.75 -13.71
CA PHE A 369 -1.92 8.37 -12.93
C PHE A 369 -2.75 9.61 -12.55
N PRO A 370 -3.43 10.24 -13.53
CA PRO A 370 -4.22 11.44 -13.27
C PRO A 370 -5.37 11.11 -12.31
N ASN A 371 -5.57 11.98 -11.30
CA ASN A 371 -6.59 11.87 -10.25
C ASN A 371 -6.38 10.74 -9.22
N LEU A 372 -5.22 10.05 -9.20
CA LEU A 372 -4.85 9.16 -8.09
C LEU A 372 -4.10 9.96 -7.03
N GLU A 373 -4.85 10.53 -6.08
CA GLU A 373 -4.32 11.47 -5.09
C GLU A 373 -4.18 10.86 -3.69
N ASN A 374 -4.67 9.64 -3.45
CA ASN A 374 -4.73 9.09 -2.09
C ASN A 374 -3.33 8.83 -1.52
N LEU A 375 -2.38 8.38 -2.34
CA LEU A 375 -0.98 8.26 -1.90
C LEU A 375 -0.44 9.58 -1.34
N LYS A 376 -0.58 10.69 -2.09
CA LYS A 376 -0.12 12.01 -1.67
C LYS A 376 -0.90 12.52 -0.45
N LYS A 377 -2.21 12.29 -0.42
CA LYS A 377 -3.12 12.74 0.64
C LYS A 377 -2.87 12.06 1.98
N PHE A 378 -2.62 10.75 1.99
CA PHE A 378 -2.50 9.95 3.22
C PHE A 378 -1.06 9.68 3.64
N ASN A 379 -0.11 9.74 2.71
CA ASN A 379 1.30 9.42 2.98
C ASN A 379 2.27 10.51 2.53
N GLY A 380 1.80 11.65 2.03
CA GLY A 380 2.66 12.81 1.75
C GLY A 380 3.30 13.35 3.02
N PHE A 381 4.57 13.76 2.93
CA PHE A 381 5.35 14.29 4.05
C PHE A 381 6.33 15.35 3.58
N GLN A 382 6.62 16.34 4.43
CA GLN A 382 7.71 17.29 4.25
C GLN A 382 8.79 17.07 5.32
N LEU A 383 10.01 17.54 5.05
CA LEU A 383 11.15 17.44 5.99
C LEU A 383 10.95 18.20 7.30
N GLU A 384 10.02 19.17 7.33
CA GLU A 384 9.83 20.11 8.44
C GLU A 384 8.74 19.68 9.43
N ASP A 385 7.93 18.67 9.13
CA ASP A 385 6.67 18.40 9.87
C ASP A 385 6.82 17.66 11.22
N ASP A 386 8.04 17.32 11.66
CA ASP A 386 8.26 16.58 12.92
C ASP A 386 8.67 17.46 14.13
N GLU A 387 8.51 18.80 14.07
CA GLU A 387 8.82 19.73 15.19
C GLU A 387 7.65 20.05 16.14
N LYS A 388 6.71 19.12 16.38
CA LYS A 388 5.66 19.34 17.40
C LYS A 388 5.43 18.18 18.35
#